data_AF-A0ABD6RX55-F1
#
_entry.id   AF-A0ABD6RX55-F1
#
_cell.length_a   1.000
_cell.length_b   1.000
_cell.length_c   1.000
_cell.angle_alpha   90.00
_cell.angle_beta   90.00
_cell.angle_gamma   90.00
#
_symmetry.space_group_name_H-M   'P 1'
#
loop_
_entity.id
_entity.type
_entity.pdbx_description
1 polymer ?
#
loop_
_entity_poly.entity_id
_entity_poly.type
_entity_poly.pdbx_seq_one_letter_code
_entity_poly.pdbx_strand_id
1 'polypeptide(L)'
;MNVEAMNIDEESDGYLITMNFDIDLQMELMCELTSSYLYSLHSNIKKGEVLDQYIYMSENLLYLVNKNALLEKIESERMNGQDEKEGIVLDAKDITHKEHITTDLLEAGMSFIIGHEIGHHILKHTESDATPDRKRLEEFEADNFGLDLVIKGLKRREKNYLFAPLMVILMLALAEAKPDEPSEEHPSLKDRYLNLLSRLSEYNKDLAQELQQNFQRLAAWIYKGPIFSSQKDYWDTKWWV
;
A
#
# COMPACT_ATOMS: atom_id res chain seq x y z
N MET A 1 -1.88 -9.77 -9.92
CA MET A 1 -2.64 -9.33 -8.74
C MET A 1 -3.55 -8.26 -9.30
N ASN A 2 -4.86 -8.50 -9.38
CA ASN A 2 -5.73 -7.72 -10.26
C ASN A 2 -6.89 -7.13 -9.46
N VAL A 3 -7.09 -5.81 -9.56
CA VAL A 3 -8.37 -5.15 -9.39
C VAL A 3 -8.84 -4.80 -10.79
N GLU A 4 -10.11 -5.01 -11.10
CA GLU A 4 -10.64 -4.72 -12.43
C GLU A 4 -12.01 -4.06 -12.29
N ALA A 5 -12.16 -2.93 -12.98
CA ALA A 5 -13.43 -2.25 -13.14
C ALA A 5 -14.15 -2.80 -14.40
N MET A 6 -15.41 -3.21 -14.26
CA MET A 6 -16.21 -3.80 -15.35
C MET A 6 -17.37 -2.88 -15.75
N ASN A 7 -17.59 -2.74 -17.06
CA ASN A 7 -18.53 -1.76 -17.62
C ASN A 7 -20.03 -2.08 -17.45
N ILE A 8 -20.43 -3.33 -17.17
CA ILE A 8 -21.85 -3.72 -17.19
C ILE A 8 -22.13 -4.82 -16.16
N ASP A 9 -22.94 -4.51 -15.17
CA ASP A 9 -23.79 -5.47 -14.46
C ASP A 9 -25.14 -5.50 -15.18
N GLU A 10 -25.60 -6.67 -15.65
CA GLU A 10 -26.90 -6.79 -16.34
C GLU A 10 -28.09 -6.52 -15.40
N GLU A 11 -27.87 -6.47 -14.08
CA GLU A 11 -28.90 -6.30 -13.06
C GLU A 11 -28.92 -4.92 -12.36
N SER A 12 -27.98 -4.00 -12.67
CA SER A 12 -28.00 -2.65 -12.11
C SER A 12 -27.41 -1.58 -13.04
N ASP A 13 -27.97 -0.36 -13.02
CA ASP A 13 -27.45 0.84 -13.74
C ASP A 13 -26.13 1.38 -13.13
N GLY A 14 -25.41 0.57 -12.34
CA GLY A 14 -24.22 0.96 -11.58
C GLY A 14 -22.92 0.40 -12.16
N TYR A 15 -21.78 0.88 -11.65
CA TYR A 15 -20.46 0.35 -11.97
C TYR A 15 -20.07 -0.74 -10.97
N LEU A 16 -19.56 -1.87 -11.47
CA LEU A 16 -19.04 -2.95 -10.64
C LEU A 16 -17.51 -2.86 -10.58
N ILE A 17 -16.98 -2.62 -9.38
CA ILE A 17 -15.55 -2.72 -9.08
C ILE A 17 -15.36 -4.02 -8.32
N THR A 18 -14.59 -4.94 -8.90
CA THR A 18 -14.26 -6.20 -8.23
C THR A 18 -12.84 -6.11 -7.67
N MET A 19 -12.71 -6.41 -6.37
CA MET A 19 -11.41 -6.47 -5.71
C MET A 19 -11.11 -7.91 -5.33
N ASN A 20 -9.90 -8.35 -5.66
CA ASN A 20 -9.43 -9.67 -5.27
C ASN A 20 -9.14 -9.67 -3.75
N PHE A 21 -9.64 -10.68 -3.04
CA PHE A 21 -9.36 -10.91 -1.63
C PHE A 21 -7.85 -10.87 -1.29
N ASP A 22 -7.00 -11.31 -2.22
CA ASP A 22 -5.55 -11.22 -2.05
C ASP A 22 -5.04 -9.78 -1.86
N ILE A 23 -5.67 -8.80 -2.51
CA ILE A 23 -5.31 -7.38 -2.42
C ILE A 23 -5.74 -6.82 -1.08
N ASP A 24 -6.94 -7.16 -0.61
CA ASP A 24 -7.41 -6.76 0.72
C ASP A 24 -6.43 -7.24 1.80
N LEU A 25 -6.07 -8.53 1.75
CA LEU A 25 -5.14 -9.13 2.69
C LEU A 25 -3.74 -8.50 2.62
N GLN A 26 -3.22 -8.26 1.41
CA GLN A 26 -1.92 -7.60 1.25
C GLN A 26 -1.94 -6.16 1.73
N MET A 27 -3.04 -5.45 1.52
CA MET A 27 -3.23 -4.10 2.03
C MET A 27 -3.26 -4.09 3.56
N GLU A 28 -3.97 -5.01 4.21
CA GLU A 28 -3.97 -5.14 5.66
C GLU A 28 -2.57 -5.39 6.23
N LEU A 29 -1.86 -6.40 5.69
CA LEU A 29 -0.49 -6.73 6.11
C LEU A 29 0.48 -5.57 5.86
N MET A 30 0.35 -4.87 4.73
CA MET A 30 1.19 -3.72 4.41
C MET A 30 0.90 -2.53 5.32
N CYS A 31 -0.37 -2.31 5.70
CA CYS A 31 -0.77 -1.29 6.66
C CYS A 31 -0.18 -1.57 8.05
N GLU A 32 -0.21 -2.82 8.53
CA GLU A 32 0.38 -3.22 9.82
C GLU A 32 1.91 -3.07 9.83
N LEU A 33 2.57 -3.48 8.75
CA LEU A 33 4.01 -3.28 8.57
C LEU A 33 4.35 -1.79 8.60
N THR A 34 3.62 -0.98 7.83
CA THR A 34 3.88 0.45 7.68
C THR A 34 3.53 1.24 8.95
N SER A 35 2.44 0.90 9.63
CA SER A 35 2.05 1.55 10.88
C SER A 35 3.06 1.28 11.98
N SER A 36 3.58 0.05 12.06
CA SER A 36 4.66 -0.31 12.99
C SER A 36 5.93 0.50 12.72
N TYR A 37 6.28 0.67 11.45
CA TYR A 37 7.40 1.53 11.05
C TYR A 37 7.18 3.00 11.46
N LEU A 38 6.05 3.60 11.06
CA LEU A 38 5.76 5.01 11.36
C LEU A 38 5.63 5.26 12.87
N TYR A 39 5.04 4.32 13.62
CA TYR A 39 4.98 4.38 15.07
C TYR A 39 6.37 4.33 15.71
N SER A 40 7.29 3.53 15.16
CA SER A 40 8.69 3.47 15.64
C SER A 40 9.47 4.78 15.49
N LEU A 41 9.03 5.67 14.58
CA LEU A 41 9.61 7.00 14.39
C LEU A 41 9.03 8.05 15.36
N HIS A 42 7.96 7.72 16.08
CA HIS A 42 7.28 8.67 16.94
C HIS A 42 8.16 9.03 18.15
N SER A 43 8.27 10.33 18.47
CA SER A 43 9.22 10.83 19.49
C SER A 43 9.01 10.28 20.90
N ASN A 44 7.81 9.74 21.18
CA ASN A 44 7.39 9.29 22.50
C ASN A 44 7.42 7.77 22.67
N ILE A 45 7.87 7.01 21.66
CA ILE A 45 7.93 5.55 21.76
C ILE A 45 8.97 5.11 22.78
N LYS A 46 8.65 4.11 23.61
CA LYS A 46 9.63 3.56 24.56
C LYS A 46 10.64 2.69 23.81
N LYS A 47 11.91 2.71 24.23
CA LYS A 47 12.98 1.88 23.61
C LYS A 47 12.64 0.38 23.52
N GLY A 48 11.92 -0.17 24.51
CA GLY A 48 11.46 -1.56 24.48
C GLY A 48 10.43 -1.81 23.37
N GLU A 49 9.48 -0.89 23.22
CA GLU A 49 8.39 -0.99 22.22
C GLU A 49 8.93 -0.91 20.78
N VAL A 50 10.07 -0.24 20.55
CA VAL A 50 10.72 -0.17 19.23
C VAL A 50 11.15 -1.56 18.75
N LEU A 51 11.71 -2.40 19.64
CA LEU A 51 12.11 -3.75 19.26
C LEU A 51 10.89 -4.59 18.87
N ASP A 52 9.81 -4.48 19.64
CA ASP A 52 8.55 -5.17 19.36
C ASP A 52 8.01 -4.76 17.98
N GLN A 53 8.07 -3.47 17.62
CA GLN A 53 7.66 -3.01 16.29
C GLN A 53 8.48 -3.64 15.16
N TYR A 54 9.81 -3.75 15.32
CA TYR A 54 10.64 -4.38 14.29
C TYR A 54 10.38 -5.88 14.15
N ILE A 55 9.99 -6.56 15.24
CA ILE A 55 9.54 -7.96 15.20
C ILE A 55 8.24 -8.05 14.40
N TYR A 56 7.23 -7.24 14.75
CA TYR A 56 5.96 -7.19 14.02
C TYR A 56 6.13 -6.84 12.54
N MET A 57 7.01 -5.90 12.20
CA MET A 57 7.33 -5.58 10.80
C MET A 57 7.92 -6.79 10.06
N SER A 58 8.79 -7.56 10.71
CA SER A 58 9.45 -8.71 10.12
C SER A 58 8.49 -9.86 9.86
N GLU A 59 7.54 -10.09 10.78
CA GLU A 59 6.48 -11.09 10.63
C GLU A 59 5.53 -10.73 9.49
N ASN A 60 5.02 -9.49 9.45
CA ASN A 60 4.13 -9.05 8.37
C ASN A 60 4.84 -9.06 7.01
N LEU A 61 6.12 -8.70 6.96
CA LEU A 61 6.90 -8.80 5.72
C LEU A 61 7.00 -10.26 5.25
N LEU A 62 7.23 -11.20 6.17
CA LEU A 62 7.24 -12.63 5.84
C LEU A 62 5.91 -13.07 5.24
N TYR A 63 4.78 -12.64 5.81
CA TYR A 63 3.46 -13.01 5.29
C TYR A 63 3.15 -12.39 3.92
N LEU A 64 3.60 -11.15 3.69
CA LEU A 64 3.47 -10.48 2.39
C LEU A 64 4.18 -11.25 1.25
N VAL A 65 5.35 -11.83 1.55
CA VAL A 65 6.19 -12.50 0.53
C VAL A 65 6.02 -14.02 0.51
N ASN A 66 5.45 -14.61 1.57
CA ASN A 66 5.29 -16.05 1.73
C ASN A 66 3.91 -16.37 2.32
N LYS A 67 2.92 -16.55 1.43
CA LYS A 67 1.55 -16.92 1.80
C LYS A 67 1.47 -18.22 2.59
N ASN A 68 2.37 -19.19 2.35
CA ASN A 68 2.37 -20.45 3.10
C ASN A 68 2.68 -20.22 4.58
N ALA A 69 3.60 -19.30 4.89
CA ALA A 69 3.91 -18.95 6.28
C ALA A 69 2.70 -18.32 7.00
N LEU A 70 1.85 -17.59 6.28
CA LEU A 70 0.61 -17.06 6.82
C LEU A 70 -0.42 -18.17 7.08
N LEU A 71 -0.59 -19.10 6.13
CA LEU A 71 -1.48 -20.24 6.29
C LEU A 71 -1.06 -21.14 7.47
N GLU A 72 0.24 -21.41 7.61
CA GLU A 72 0.80 -22.16 8.74
C GLU A 72 0.51 -21.48 10.08
N LYS A 73 0.58 -20.15 10.15
CA LYS A 73 0.19 -19.39 11.36
C LYS A 73 -1.29 -19.57 11.67
N ILE A 74 -2.17 -19.36 10.70
CA ILE A 74 -3.63 -19.50 10.88
C ILE A 74 -3.98 -20.92 11.33
N GLU A 75 -3.36 -21.94 10.72
CA GLU A 75 -3.56 -23.33 11.12
C GLU A 75 -3.06 -23.60 12.54
N SER A 76 -1.90 -23.06 12.91
CA SER A 76 -1.34 -23.19 14.27
C SER A 76 -2.22 -22.54 15.32
N GLU A 77 -2.73 -21.33 15.08
CA GLU A 77 -3.63 -20.60 15.98
C GLU A 77 -4.94 -21.36 16.18
N ARG A 78 -5.51 -21.89 15.10
CA ARG A 78 -6.71 -22.75 15.13
C ARG A 78 -6.47 -24.04 15.92
N MET A 79 -5.30 -24.66 15.75
CA MET A 79 -4.94 -25.91 16.46
C MET A 79 -4.64 -25.68 17.95
N ASN A 80 -4.13 -24.51 18.32
CA ASN A 80 -3.80 -24.15 19.69
C ASN A 80 -5.01 -23.65 20.50
N GLY A 81 -6.21 -23.62 19.90
CA GLY A 81 -7.43 -23.14 20.57
C GLY A 81 -7.37 -21.65 20.94
N GLN A 82 -6.48 -20.89 20.29
CA GLN A 82 -6.51 -19.44 20.31
C GLN A 82 -7.56 -18.96 19.30
N ASP A 83 -8.83 -19.28 19.58
CA ASP A 83 -9.91 -18.39 19.16
C ASP A 83 -9.72 -17.11 19.99
N GLU A 84 -8.81 -16.22 19.57
CA GLU A 84 -8.67 -14.91 20.17
C GLU A 84 -9.96 -14.13 19.91
N LYS A 85 -10.87 -14.25 20.88
CA LYS A 85 -12.02 -13.38 21.16
C LYS A 85 -12.60 -12.68 19.93
N GLU A 86 -13.65 -13.29 19.40
CA GLU A 86 -14.72 -12.55 18.72
C GLU A 86 -15.00 -11.23 19.46
N GLY A 87 -14.78 -10.12 18.76
CA GLY A 87 -15.24 -8.80 19.17
C GLY A 87 -14.63 -8.27 20.47
N ILE A 88 -13.35 -7.88 20.44
CA ILE A 88 -12.96 -6.74 21.29
C ILE A 88 -13.70 -5.52 20.72
N VAL A 89 -14.84 -5.17 21.32
CA VAL A 89 -15.38 -3.82 21.23
C VAL A 89 -14.33 -2.94 21.88
N LEU A 90 -13.41 -2.41 21.07
CA LEU A 90 -12.46 -1.40 21.51
C LEU A 90 -13.29 -0.22 21.99
N ASP A 91 -13.25 0.05 23.29
CA ASP A 91 -13.78 1.31 23.81
C ASP A 91 -13.04 2.42 23.05
N ALA A 92 -13.76 3.36 22.43
CA ALA A 92 -13.19 4.34 21.51
C ALA A 92 -12.11 5.25 22.14
N LYS A 93 -11.89 5.10 23.45
CA LYS A 93 -10.88 5.77 24.26
C LYS A 93 -9.55 5.00 24.40
N ASP A 94 -9.54 3.70 24.08
CA ASP A 94 -8.38 2.80 24.22
C ASP A 94 -7.68 2.50 22.89
N ILE A 95 -8.13 3.09 21.77
CA ILE A 95 -7.44 2.98 20.48
C ILE A 95 -6.06 3.64 20.63
N THR A 96 -5.01 2.83 20.61
CA THR A 96 -3.65 3.32 20.76
C THR A 96 -3.23 4.08 19.50
N HIS A 97 -2.13 4.82 19.60
CA HIS A 97 -1.64 5.67 18.51
C HIS A 97 -1.33 4.86 17.24
N LYS A 98 -1.00 3.57 17.35
CA LYS A 98 -0.66 2.72 16.20
C LYS A 98 -1.89 2.31 15.40
N GLU A 99 -2.98 1.87 16.04
CA GLU A 99 -4.19 1.43 15.32
C GLU A 99 -4.78 2.59 14.51
N HIS A 100 -4.70 3.82 15.03
CA HIS A 100 -5.08 5.00 14.26
C HIS A 100 -4.23 5.21 12.99
N ILE A 101 -2.92 4.93 13.04
CA ILE A 101 -2.07 4.96 11.85
C ILE A 101 -2.51 3.86 10.88
N THR A 102 -2.70 2.62 11.35
CA THR A 102 -3.18 1.51 10.51
C THR A 102 -4.51 1.86 9.83
N THR A 103 -5.51 2.34 10.57
CA THR A 103 -6.83 2.69 10.02
C THR A 103 -6.74 3.80 8.97
N ASP A 104 -5.95 4.84 9.23
CA ASP A 104 -5.76 5.93 8.26
C ASP A 104 -5.10 5.43 6.97
N LEU A 105 -4.07 4.58 7.09
CA LEU A 105 -3.37 3.99 5.96
C LEU A 105 -4.29 3.08 5.14
N LEU A 106 -5.10 2.26 5.81
CA LEU A 106 -6.03 1.34 5.15
C LEU A 106 -7.12 2.13 4.42
N GLU A 107 -7.77 3.07 5.09
CA GLU A 107 -8.83 3.87 4.47
C GLU A 107 -8.32 4.64 3.26
N ALA A 108 -7.17 5.31 3.39
CA ALA A 108 -6.60 6.09 2.30
C ALA A 108 -6.01 5.22 1.18
N GLY A 109 -5.39 4.09 1.52
CA GLY A 109 -4.82 3.15 0.55
C GLY A 109 -5.90 2.46 -0.27
N MET A 110 -6.97 2.01 0.36
CA MET A 110 -8.14 1.44 -0.32
C MET A 110 -8.84 2.50 -1.17
N SER A 111 -8.98 3.73 -0.66
CA SER A 111 -9.54 4.84 -1.44
C SER A 111 -8.71 5.16 -2.68
N PHE A 112 -7.38 5.05 -2.58
CA PHE A 112 -6.47 5.23 -3.71
C PHE A 112 -6.65 4.13 -4.76
N ILE A 113 -6.66 2.85 -4.34
CA ILE A 113 -6.85 1.69 -5.25
C ILE A 113 -8.21 1.77 -5.95
N ILE A 114 -9.29 1.94 -5.18
CA ILE A 114 -10.65 2.07 -5.76
C ILE A 114 -10.72 3.31 -6.66
N GLY A 115 -10.09 4.42 -6.24
CA GLY A 115 -10.02 5.64 -7.01
C GLY A 115 -9.31 5.46 -8.35
N HIS A 116 -8.20 4.73 -8.37
CA HIS A 116 -7.47 4.39 -9.60
C HIS A 116 -8.37 3.65 -10.59
N GLU A 117 -9.08 2.63 -10.14
CA GLU A 117 -10.03 1.86 -10.97
C GLU A 117 -11.20 2.69 -11.48
N ILE A 118 -11.79 3.53 -10.62
CA ILE A 118 -12.81 4.52 -11.03
C ILE A 118 -12.24 5.48 -12.07
N GLY A 119 -10.97 5.86 -11.92
CA GLY A 119 -10.23 6.70 -12.86
C GLY A 119 -10.19 6.09 -14.25
N HIS A 120 -9.85 4.81 -14.38
CA HIS A 120 -9.86 4.11 -15.68
C HIS A 120 -11.21 4.20 -16.38
N HIS A 121 -12.32 4.11 -15.65
CA HIS A 121 -13.66 4.24 -16.22
C HIS A 121 -14.03 5.68 -16.57
N ILE A 122 -13.89 6.62 -15.63
CA ILE A 122 -14.29 8.02 -15.83
C ILE A 122 -13.48 8.67 -16.97
N LEU A 123 -12.21 8.28 -17.10
CA LEU A 123 -11.30 8.77 -18.14
C LEU A 123 -11.37 7.95 -19.44
N LYS A 124 -12.25 6.94 -19.50
CA LYS A 124 -12.53 6.10 -20.67
C LYS A 124 -11.36 5.27 -21.18
N HIS A 125 -10.46 4.88 -20.29
CA HIS A 125 -9.32 4.01 -20.62
C HIS A 125 -9.82 2.60 -21.05
N THR A 126 -10.91 2.13 -20.45
CA THR A 126 -11.52 0.82 -20.72
C THR A 126 -12.31 0.75 -22.04
N GLU A 127 -12.50 1.87 -22.74
CA GLU A 127 -13.24 1.94 -24.00
C GLU A 127 -12.31 2.00 -25.24
N SER A 128 -11.00 1.95 -25.04
CA SER A 128 -10.03 2.23 -26.11
C SER A 128 -9.05 1.08 -26.40
N ASP A 129 -8.85 0.78 -27.70
CA ASP A 129 -7.72 -0.03 -28.17
C ASP A 129 -6.44 0.83 -28.20
N ALA A 130 -6.00 1.24 -27.01
CA ALA A 130 -4.83 2.10 -26.84
C ALA A 130 -3.52 1.38 -27.20
N THR A 131 -2.58 2.13 -27.80
CA THR A 131 -1.21 1.65 -27.98
C THR A 131 -0.52 1.44 -26.63
N PRO A 132 0.51 0.58 -26.53
CA PRO A 132 1.27 0.39 -25.28
C PRO A 132 1.73 1.69 -24.62
N ASP A 133 2.21 2.67 -25.41
CA ASP A 133 2.61 3.98 -24.90
C ASP A 133 1.44 4.77 -24.30
N ARG A 134 0.25 4.67 -24.90
CA ARG A 134 -0.95 5.33 -24.40
C ARG A 134 -1.46 4.65 -23.12
N LYS A 135 -1.50 3.31 -23.08
CA LYS A 135 -1.87 2.55 -21.88
C LYS A 135 -0.99 2.95 -20.68
N ARG A 136 0.32 3.08 -20.89
CA ARG A 136 1.23 3.54 -19.84
C ARG A 136 0.93 4.96 -19.33
N LEU A 137 0.49 5.86 -20.20
CA LEU A 137 0.08 7.21 -19.79
C LEU A 137 -1.26 7.19 -19.02
N GLU A 138 -2.18 6.33 -19.44
CA GLU A 138 -3.49 6.15 -18.81
C GLU A 138 -3.36 5.66 -17.36
N GLU A 139 -2.35 4.84 -17.05
CA GLU A 139 -2.01 4.45 -15.67
C GLU A 139 -1.62 5.64 -14.79
N PHE A 140 -0.83 6.59 -15.30
CA PHE A 140 -0.51 7.82 -14.57
C PHE A 140 -1.75 8.70 -14.39
N GLU A 141 -2.62 8.77 -15.40
CA GLU A 141 -3.88 9.51 -15.33
C GLU A 141 -4.80 8.92 -14.25
N ALA A 142 -4.89 7.58 -14.16
CA ALA A 142 -5.65 6.86 -13.13
C ALA A 142 -5.03 7.01 -11.72
N ASP A 143 -3.71 6.90 -11.57
CA ASP A 143 -3.00 7.19 -10.32
C ASP A 143 -3.28 8.61 -9.81
N ASN A 144 -3.20 9.58 -10.72
CA ASN A 144 -3.47 10.98 -10.38
C ASN A 144 -4.93 11.17 -9.93
N PHE A 145 -5.86 10.50 -10.58
CA PHE A 145 -7.27 10.53 -10.19
C PHE A 145 -7.48 9.94 -8.79
N GLY A 146 -6.91 8.76 -8.51
CA GLY A 146 -6.95 8.14 -7.19
C GLY A 146 -6.33 9.01 -6.10
N LEU A 147 -5.18 9.63 -6.37
CA LEU A 147 -4.51 10.55 -5.45
C LEU A 147 -5.37 11.79 -5.17
N ASP A 148 -6.00 12.37 -6.20
CA ASP A 148 -6.87 13.55 -6.04
C ASP A 148 -8.09 13.25 -5.16
N LEU A 149 -8.63 12.02 -5.22
CA LEU A 149 -9.69 11.58 -4.31
C LEU A 149 -9.21 11.52 -2.86
N VAL A 150 -8.02 10.95 -2.62
CA VAL A 150 -7.43 10.91 -1.27
C VAL A 150 -7.19 12.33 -0.74
N ILE A 151 -6.63 13.23 -1.55
CA ILE A 151 -6.38 14.63 -1.18
C ILE A 151 -7.71 15.36 -0.85
N LYS A 152 -8.75 15.18 -1.67
CA LYS A 152 -10.06 15.80 -1.40
C LYS A 152 -10.75 15.22 -0.17
N GLY A 153 -10.50 13.95 0.15
CA GLY A 153 -11.03 13.25 1.32
C GLY A 153 -10.22 13.43 2.62
N LEU A 154 -9.19 14.28 2.62
CA LEU A 154 -8.25 14.41 3.73
C LEU A 154 -8.94 14.71 5.08
N LYS A 155 -8.54 13.93 6.08
CA LYS A 155 -8.91 14.14 7.49
C LYS A 155 -7.75 14.80 8.26
N ARG A 156 -7.94 15.03 9.57
CA ARG A 156 -6.96 15.69 10.49
C ARG A 156 -5.54 15.09 10.50
N ARG A 157 -5.33 13.87 10.01
CA ARG A 157 -4.04 13.13 10.01
C ARG A 157 -3.47 13.00 8.60
N GLU A 158 -3.21 14.16 8.01
CA GLU A 158 -2.82 14.33 6.61
C GLU A 158 -1.60 13.49 6.18
N LYS A 159 -0.61 13.32 7.07
CA LYS A 159 0.62 12.57 6.74
C LYS A 159 0.37 11.10 6.43
N ASN A 160 -0.46 10.42 7.22
CA ASN A 160 -0.76 9.00 7.03
C ASN A 160 -1.54 8.80 5.73
N TYR A 161 -2.56 9.64 5.52
CA TYR A 161 -3.39 9.61 4.31
C TYR A 161 -2.56 9.81 3.04
N LEU A 162 -1.63 10.78 3.04
CA LEU A 162 -0.78 11.05 1.89
C LEU A 162 0.39 10.08 1.73
N PHE A 163 0.77 9.35 2.78
CA PHE A 163 1.73 8.24 2.67
C PHE A 163 1.11 6.99 2.03
N ALA A 164 -0.19 6.77 2.21
CA ALA A 164 -0.85 5.54 1.79
C ALA A 164 -0.73 5.23 0.28
N PRO A 165 -0.89 6.19 -0.65
CA PRO A 165 -0.64 5.93 -2.08
C PRO A 165 0.79 5.48 -2.38
N LEU A 166 1.79 6.04 -1.70
CA LEU A 166 3.19 5.62 -1.85
C LEU A 166 3.39 4.20 -1.28
N MET A 167 2.76 3.89 -0.15
CA MET A 167 2.74 2.54 0.43
C MET A 167 2.13 1.51 -0.53
N VAL A 168 1.06 1.86 -1.27
CA VAL A 168 0.48 0.97 -2.31
C VAL A 168 1.51 0.66 -3.40
N ILE A 169 2.27 1.64 -3.88
CA ILE A 169 3.36 1.37 -4.85
C ILE A 169 4.41 0.42 -4.27
N LEU A 170 4.77 0.60 -2.99
CA LEU A 170 5.71 -0.29 -2.31
C LEU A 170 5.18 -1.71 -2.17
N MET A 171 3.88 -1.87 -1.89
CA MET A 171 3.20 -3.16 -1.84
C MET A 171 3.24 -3.86 -3.20
N LEU A 172 2.90 -3.16 -4.28
CA LEU A 172 2.95 -3.71 -5.64
C LEU A 172 4.38 -4.12 -6.01
N ALA A 173 5.37 -3.33 -5.60
CA ALA A 173 6.77 -3.64 -5.87
C ALA A 173 7.21 -4.95 -5.19
N LEU A 174 6.60 -5.35 -4.07
CA LEU A 174 6.94 -6.60 -3.38
C LEU A 174 6.51 -7.84 -4.17
N ALA A 175 5.58 -7.67 -5.11
CA ALA A 175 5.14 -8.73 -6.01
C ALA A 175 5.93 -8.75 -7.34
N GLU A 176 6.72 -7.72 -7.62
CA GLU A 176 7.43 -7.54 -8.89
C GLU A 176 8.93 -7.80 -8.74
N ALA A 177 9.50 -8.62 -9.63
CA ALA A 177 10.93 -8.90 -9.63
C ALA A 177 11.78 -7.73 -10.14
N LYS A 178 11.17 -6.80 -10.90
CA LYS A 178 11.85 -5.64 -11.50
C LYS A 178 10.94 -4.39 -11.50
N PRO A 179 10.66 -3.80 -10.31
CA PRO A 179 9.76 -2.67 -10.18
C PRO A 179 10.25 -1.38 -10.90
N ASP A 180 11.49 -1.34 -11.38
CA ASP A 180 12.07 -0.24 -12.16
C ASP A 180 11.93 -0.39 -13.68
N GLU A 181 11.53 -1.57 -14.18
CA GLU A 181 11.28 -1.80 -15.60
C GLU A 181 9.77 -1.70 -15.92
N PRO A 182 9.37 -1.05 -17.03
CA PRO A 182 7.98 -1.05 -17.47
C PRO A 182 7.58 -2.39 -18.10
N SER A 183 6.29 -2.70 -18.08
CA SER A 183 5.70 -3.80 -18.84
C SER A 183 5.07 -3.32 -20.15
N GLU A 184 4.46 -4.22 -20.91
CA GLU A 184 3.75 -3.85 -22.14
C GLU A 184 2.59 -2.89 -21.88
N GLU A 185 1.90 -3.04 -20.74
CA GLU A 185 0.67 -2.31 -20.44
C GLU A 185 0.83 -1.29 -19.31
N HIS A 186 1.79 -1.49 -18.40
CA HIS A 186 1.99 -0.64 -17.23
C HIS A 186 3.37 0.03 -17.22
N PRO A 187 3.47 1.30 -16.80
CA PRO A 187 4.76 1.93 -16.55
C PRO A 187 5.46 1.26 -15.36
N SER A 188 6.76 1.51 -15.19
CA SER A 188 7.47 0.99 -14.03
C SER A 188 6.85 1.52 -12.73
N LEU A 189 6.90 0.73 -11.67
CA LEU A 189 6.44 1.17 -10.35
C LEU A 189 7.30 2.32 -9.82
N LYS A 190 8.57 2.38 -10.21
CA LYS A 190 9.45 3.53 -9.99
C LYS A 190 8.85 4.81 -10.58
N ASP A 191 8.45 4.78 -11.86
CA ASP A 191 7.91 5.98 -12.52
C ASP A 191 6.57 6.38 -11.91
N ARG A 192 5.71 5.42 -11.54
CA ARG A 192 4.45 5.69 -10.82
C ARG A 192 4.70 6.37 -9.49
N TYR A 193 5.65 5.86 -8.71
CA TYR A 193 6.10 6.49 -7.46
C TYR A 193 6.59 7.93 -7.67
N LEU A 194 7.45 8.17 -8.67
CA LEU A 194 7.97 9.51 -8.96
C LEU A 194 6.87 10.49 -9.40
N ASN A 195 5.90 10.01 -10.19
CA ASN A 195 4.73 10.80 -10.57
C ASN A 195 3.90 11.20 -9.34
N LEU A 196 3.56 10.24 -8.46
CA LEU A 196 2.81 10.52 -7.23
C LEU A 196 3.58 11.49 -6.31
N LEU A 197 4.89 11.31 -6.16
CA LEU A 197 5.71 12.20 -5.35
C LEU A 197 5.77 13.63 -5.92
N SER A 198 5.84 13.77 -7.25
CA SER A 198 5.77 15.08 -7.92
C SER A 198 4.45 15.78 -7.60
N ARG A 199 3.33 15.07 -7.71
CA ARG A 199 1.99 15.60 -7.40
C ARG A 199 1.85 15.98 -5.92
N LEU A 200 2.36 15.15 -5.01
CA LEU A 200 2.40 15.48 -3.59
C LEU A 200 3.27 16.71 -3.31
N SER A 201 4.37 16.90 -4.03
CA SER A 201 5.24 18.07 -3.91
C SER A 201 4.59 19.36 -4.39
N GLU A 202 3.79 19.29 -5.45
CA GLU A 202 2.95 20.40 -5.91
C GLU A 202 1.90 20.80 -4.86
N TYR A 203 1.32 19.82 -4.18
CA TYR A 203 0.37 20.03 -3.10
C TYR A 203 1.04 20.59 -1.83
N ASN A 204 2.09 19.94 -1.33
CA ASN A 204 2.86 20.35 -0.16
C ASN A 204 4.29 19.81 -0.24
N LYS A 205 5.23 20.67 -0.64
CA LYS A 205 6.65 20.32 -0.85
C LYS A 205 7.35 19.77 0.39
N ASP A 206 7.19 20.41 1.55
CA ASP A 206 7.89 19.99 2.77
C ASP A 206 7.38 18.64 3.25
N LEU A 207 6.06 18.43 3.18
CA LEU A 207 5.46 17.16 3.49
C LEU A 207 5.89 16.07 2.50
N ALA A 208 5.86 16.34 1.20
CA ALA A 208 6.32 15.38 0.19
C ALA A 208 7.78 14.93 0.43
N GLN A 209 8.66 15.85 0.84
CA GLN A 209 10.03 15.51 1.19
C GLN A 209 10.11 14.60 2.43
N GLU A 210 9.28 14.84 3.45
CA GLU A 210 9.20 13.97 4.63
C GLU A 210 8.70 12.57 4.25
N LEU A 211 7.63 12.48 3.44
CA LEU A 211 7.07 11.23 2.96
C LEU A 211 8.09 10.44 2.11
N GLN A 212 8.82 11.12 1.22
CA GLN A 212 9.92 10.51 0.46
C GLN A 212 10.98 9.90 1.37
N GLN A 213 11.42 10.61 2.40
CA GLN A 213 12.42 10.09 3.35
C GLN A 213 11.89 8.88 4.10
N ASN A 214 10.62 8.90 4.52
CA ASN A 214 9.99 7.77 5.20
C ASN A 214 9.88 6.56 4.28
N PHE A 215 9.47 6.76 3.03
CA PHE A 215 9.39 5.73 2.01
C PHE A 215 10.76 5.09 1.76
N GLN A 216 11.78 5.90 1.50
CA GLN A 216 13.14 5.41 1.20
C GLN A 216 13.74 4.62 2.36
N ARG A 217 13.52 5.06 3.60
CA ARG A 217 13.97 4.34 4.80
C ARG A 217 13.23 3.03 4.99
N LEU A 218 11.91 3.00 4.76
CA LEU A 218 11.12 1.78 4.83
C LEU A 218 11.53 0.77 3.74
N ALA A 219 11.63 1.22 2.49
CA ALA A 219 12.13 0.42 1.37
C ALA A 219 13.54 -0.13 1.64
N ALA A 220 14.43 0.69 2.22
CA ALA A 220 15.76 0.25 2.61
C ALA A 220 15.76 -0.77 3.75
N TRP A 221 14.85 -0.64 4.72
CA TRP A 221 14.69 -1.62 5.78
C TRP A 221 14.21 -2.96 5.22
N ILE A 222 13.18 -2.95 4.37
CA ILE A 222 12.65 -4.14 3.68
C ILE A 222 13.79 -4.84 2.93
N TYR A 223 14.51 -4.11 2.08
CA TYR A 223 15.58 -4.66 1.25
C TYR A 223 16.75 -5.26 2.07
N LYS A 224 17.17 -4.55 3.13
CA LYS A 224 18.25 -5.03 4.01
C LYS A 224 17.78 -6.14 4.96
N GLY A 225 16.49 -6.41 5.02
CA GLY A 225 15.90 -7.45 5.83
C GLY A 225 16.40 -8.84 5.45
N PRO A 226 16.35 -9.80 6.38
CA PRO A 226 16.88 -11.14 6.17
C PRO A 226 16.23 -11.87 4.98
N ILE A 227 14.97 -11.55 4.67
CA ILE A 227 14.20 -12.11 3.54
C ILE A 227 14.88 -11.84 2.19
N PHE A 228 15.25 -10.57 1.93
CA PHE A 228 15.78 -10.16 0.63
C PHE A 228 17.30 -10.04 0.59
N SER A 229 17.97 -10.01 1.74
CA SER A 229 19.43 -9.89 1.84
C SER A 229 20.23 -10.96 1.08
N SER A 230 19.60 -12.11 0.79
CA SER A 230 20.19 -13.21 0.02
C SER A 230 19.85 -13.19 -1.47
N GLN A 231 18.90 -12.35 -1.90
CA GLN A 231 18.42 -12.23 -3.28
C GLN A 231 19.05 -11.00 -3.95
N LYS A 232 20.26 -11.17 -4.47
CA LYS A 232 21.10 -10.07 -5.00
C LYS A 232 20.48 -9.24 -6.12
N ASP A 233 19.45 -9.75 -6.80
CA ASP A 233 18.85 -9.12 -7.99
C ASP A 233 17.36 -8.79 -7.82
N TYR A 234 16.78 -8.97 -6.62
CA TYR A 234 15.33 -8.76 -6.45
C TYR A 234 14.98 -7.28 -6.36
N TRP A 235 15.68 -6.50 -5.53
CA TRP A 235 15.42 -5.08 -5.32
C TRP A 235 16.72 -4.25 -5.26
N ASP A 236 16.76 -3.02 -5.77
CA ASP A 236 17.83 -2.04 -5.47
C ASP A 236 17.20 -0.77 -4.85
N THR A 237 17.59 -0.46 -3.61
CA THR A 237 17.13 0.75 -2.90
C THR A 237 17.45 2.05 -3.62
N LYS A 238 18.45 2.06 -4.53
CA LYS A 238 18.78 3.22 -5.36
C LYS A 238 17.73 3.51 -6.42
N TRP A 239 16.84 2.57 -6.73
CA TRP A 239 15.76 2.81 -7.68
C TRP A 239 14.83 3.94 -7.24
N TRP A 240 14.63 4.10 -5.93
CA TRP A 240 13.70 5.05 -5.33
C TRP A 240 14.29 6.43 -5.01
N VAL A 241 15.53 6.69 -5.45
CA VAL A 241 16.29 7.93 -5.23
C VAL A 241 16.23 8.82 -6.47
#